data_AF-A0A916DB04-F1
#
_entry.id   AF-A0A916DB04-F1
#
_cell.length_a   1.000
_cell.length_b   1.000
_cell.length_c   1.000
_cell.angle_alpha   90.00
_cell.angle_beta   90.00
_cell.angle_gamma   90.00
#
_symmetry.space_group_name_H-M   'P 1'
#
loop_
_entity.id
_entity.type
_entity.pdbx_description
1 polymer ?
#
loop_
_entity_poly.entity_id
_entity_poly.type
_entity_poly.pdbx_seq_one_letter_code
_entity_poly.pdbx_strand_id
1 'polypeptide(L)'
;MSRRSLFWLVVVAAVAFWLWKTGKVSKEDSAIRTSSAGTSVGAPSAAGEACLFAAEEASRLTQEAADVLLRSPNDPAAFSAASERASGAIASAEGRCGGGSSAGEQKATEEARAALSEMRGLLSDFAGALSGSGSASDAPRRRETIVQRLVAARAALRG
;
A
#
# COMPACT_ATOMS: atom_id res chain seq x y z
N MET A 1 1.75 -11.41 -37.72
CA MET A 1 1.69 -10.78 -36.39
C MET A 1 1.59 -11.86 -35.32
N SER A 2 2.60 -11.97 -34.46
CA SER A 2 2.68 -13.05 -33.46
C SER A 2 1.69 -12.84 -32.31
N ARG A 3 1.05 -13.93 -31.83
CA ARG A 3 0.08 -13.92 -30.71
C ARG A 3 0.60 -13.21 -29.45
N ARG A 4 1.91 -13.24 -29.23
CA ARG A 4 2.61 -12.54 -28.13
C ARG A 4 2.53 -11.01 -28.26
N SER A 5 2.56 -10.48 -29.49
CA SER A 5 2.45 -9.04 -29.75
C SER A 5 1.02 -8.54 -29.55
N LEU A 6 0.03 -9.38 -29.89
CA LEU A 6 -1.39 -9.13 -29.62
C LEU A 6 -1.69 -9.06 -28.12
N PHE A 7 -1.10 -9.97 -27.33
CA PHE A 7 -1.26 -9.95 -25.87
C PHE A 7 -0.64 -8.70 -25.23
N TRP A 8 0.56 -8.30 -25.67
CA TRP A 8 1.21 -7.08 -25.20
C TRP A 8 0.40 -5.82 -25.53
N LEU A 9 -0.20 -5.73 -26.72
CA LEU A 9 -1.05 -4.60 -27.09
C LEU A 9 -2.31 -4.51 -26.22
N VAL A 10 -2.93 -5.64 -25.87
CA VAL A 10 -4.09 -5.67 -24.97
C VAL A 10 -3.71 -5.23 -23.56
N VAL A 11 -2.55 -5.67 -23.04
CA VAL A 11 -2.05 -5.25 -21.72
C VAL A 11 -1.73 -3.76 -21.70
N VAL A 12 -1.03 -3.24 -22.72
CA VAL A 12 -0.71 -1.81 -22.83
C VAL A 12 -1.98 -0.98 -22.98
N ALA A 13 -2.97 -1.43 -23.77
CA ALA A 13 -4.24 -0.76 -23.91
C ALA A 13 -5.06 -0.79 -22.61
N ALA A 14 -5.04 -1.90 -21.87
CA ALA A 14 -5.71 -2.00 -20.57
C ALA A 14 -5.05 -1.08 -19.53
N VAL A 15 -3.72 -1.00 -19.49
CA VAL A 15 -2.99 -0.10 -18.60
C VAL A 15 -3.22 1.37 -19.00
N ALA A 16 -3.19 1.69 -20.29
CA ALA A 16 -3.48 3.04 -20.78
C ALA A 16 -4.93 3.45 -20.50
N PHE A 17 -5.89 2.53 -20.67
CA PHE A 17 -7.30 2.77 -20.36
C PHE A 17 -7.53 2.91 -18.85
N TRP A 18 -6.81 2.13 -18.05
CA TRP A 18 -6.87 2.23 -16.59
C TRP A 18 -6.27 3.55 -16.11
N LEU A 19 -5.12 3.96 -16.66
CA LEU A 19 -4.49 5.27 -16.42
C LEU A 19 -5.37 6.43 -16.88
N TRP A 20 -6.05 6.29 -18.03
CA TRP A 20 -7.01 7.29 -18.53
C TRP A 20 -8.26 7.37 -17.65
N LYS A 21 -8.77 6.23 -17.17
CA LYS A 21 -9.89 6.17 -16.22
C LYS A 21 -9.53 6.79 -14.86
N THR A 22 -8.27 6.70 -14.44
CA THR A 22 -7.74 7.43 -13.27
C THR A 22 -7.27 8.85 -13.60
N GLY A 23 -7.27 9.24 -14.87
CA GLY A 23 -6.58 10.41 -15.43
C GLY A 23 -7.47 11.60 -15.74
N LYS A 24 -8.58 11.81 -15.02
CA LYS A 24 -9.10 13.18 -14.84
C LYS A 24 -8.22 13.90 -13.81
N VAL A 25 -7.00 14.23 -14.21
CA VAL A 25 -6.16 15.20 -13.52
C VAL A 25 -5.90 16.33 -14.52
N SER A 26 -6.10 17.55 -14.04
CA SER A 26 -6.24 18.79 -14.78
C SER A 26 -5.31 18.94 -15.98
N LYS A 27 -5.94 19.35 -17.08
CA LYS A 27 -5.29 20.14 -18.11
C LYS A 27 -5.25 21.58 -17.60
N GLU A 28 -4.12 22.02 -17.07
CA GLU A 28 -3.76 23.43 -16.89
C GLU A 28 -2.22 23.46 -16.86
N ASP A 29 -1.59 23.78 -17.99
CA ASP A 29 -1.20 25.15 -18.37
C ASP A 29 -0.43 25.87 -17.25
N SER A 30 0.85 26.06 -17.52
CA SER A 30 1.64 27.26 -17.27
C SER A 30 1.43 28.05 -15.96
N ALA A 31 2.57 28.24 -15.29
CA ALA A 31 2.94 29.39 -14.44
C ALA A 31 2.80 29.24 -12.91
N ILE A 32 3.97 29.16 -12.28
CA ILE A 32 4.48 30.07 -11.24
C ILE A 32 3.49 30.51 -10.12
N ARG A 33 3.95 30.23 -8.89
CA ARG A 33 3.70 30.90 -7.60
C ARG A 33 2.45 30.56 -6.77
N THR A 34 2.77 30.34 -5.50
CA THR A 34 2.05 30.80 -4.30
C THR A 34 0.90 29.93 -3.80
N SER A 35 1.17 29.38 -2.62
CA SER A 35 0.32 29.19 -1.43
C SER A 35 -1.21 29.03 -1.55
N SER A 36 -1.65 28.10 -0.70
CA SER A 36 -2.91 28.06 0.05
C SER A 36 -4.16 27.49 -0.62
N ALA A 37 -4.76 26.55 0.11
CA ALA A 37 -6.14 26.09 0.05
C ALA A 37 -6.62 25.50 -1.28
N GLY A 38 -6.48 24.19 -1.40
CA GLY A 38 -7.19 23.37 -2.38
C GLY A 38 -7.81 22.16 -1.69
N THR A 39 -8.77 22.42 -0.80
CA THR A 39 -9.66 21.39 -0.24
C THR A 39 -10.47 20.78 -1.39
N SER A 40 -10.02 19.64 -1.91
CA SER A 40 -10.87 18.77 -2.69
C SER A 40 -11.86 18.12 -1.71
N VAL A 41 -13.05 18.72 -1.61
CA VAL A 41 -14.23 18.11 -0.96
C VAL A 41 -14.68 16.94 -1.84
N GLY A 42 -13.89 15.86 -1.85
CA GLY A 42 -14.37 14.52 -2.11
C GLY A 42 -14.95 14.00 -0.80
N ALA A 43 -16.07 13.29 -0.86
CA ALA A 43 -16.79 12.78 0.30
C ALA A 43 -15.84 12.33 1.44
N PRO A 44 -15.94 12.88 2.67
CA PRO A 44 -15.04 12.68 3.82
C PRO A 44 -15.19 11.29 4.47
N SER A 45 -15.44 10.28 3.65
CA SER A 45 -15.55 8.87 4.03
C SER A 45 -14.72 8.04 3.06
N ALA A 46 -14.70 8.44 1.78
CA ALA A 46 -14.00 7.72 0.71
C ALA A 46 -12.46 7.77 0.83
N ALA A 47 -11.88 8.85 1.39
CA ALA A 47 -10.42 8.97 1.52
C ALA A 47 -9.86 8.04 2.63
N GLY A 48 -10.49 8.06 3.81
CA GLY A 48 -10.16 7.15 4.91
C GLY A 48 -10.41 5.68 4.54
N GLU A 49 -11.53 5.38 3.88
CA GLU A 49 -11.82 4.03 3.40
C GLU A 49 -10.86 3.55 2.30
N ALA A 50 -10.47 4.41 1.36
CA ALA A 50 -9.50 4.07 0.32
C ALA A 50 -8.09 3.82 0.89
N CYS A 51 -7.70 4.59 1.91
CA CYS A 51 -6.47 4.36 2.68
C CYS A 51 -6.52 3.01 3.40
N LEU A 52 -7.59 2.73 4.13
CA LEU A 52 -7.74 1.46 4.84
C LEU A 52 -7.76 0.26 3.91
N PHE A 53 -8.53 0.32 2.84
CA PHE A 53 -8.59 -0.77 1.86
C PHE A 53 -7.22 -1.04 1.24
N ALA A 54 -6.46 0.01 0.91
CA ALA A 54 -5.12 -0.13 0.40
C ALA A 54 -4.13 -0.67 1.46
N ALA A 55 -4.29 -0.28 2.73
CA ALA A 55 -3.48 -0.79 3.83
C ALA A 55 -3.78 -2.26 4.14
N GLU A 56 -5.04 -2.70 4.04
CA GLU A 56 -5.42 -4.10 4.15
C GLU A 56 -4.81 -4.94 3.03
N GLU A 57 -4.86 -4.46 1.78
CA GLU A 57 -4.21 -5.14 0.65
C GLU A 57 -2.70 -5.22 0.82
N ALA A 58 -2.06 -4.14 1.29
CA ALA A 58 -0.64 -4.15 1.63
C ALA A 58 -0.32 -5.22 2.70
N SER A 59 -1.16 -5.32 3.73
CA SER A 59 -0.98 -6.31 4.81
C SER A 59 -1.08 -7.74 4.29
N ARG A 60 -1.99 -8.00 3.35
CA ARG A 60 -2.14 -9.30 2.70
C ARG A 60 -0.89 -9.64 1.87
N LEU A 61 -0.36 -8.70 1.12
CA LEU A 61 0.86 -8.91 0.32
C LEU A 61 2.10 -9.10 1.20
N THR A 62 2.20 -8.41 2.33
CA THR A 62 3.27 -8.64 3.32
C THR A 62 3.17 -10.04 3.93
N GLN A 63 1.95 -10.55 4.17
CA GLN A 63 1.74 -11.92 4.61
C GLN A 63 2.15 -12.93 3.54
N GLU A 64 1.73 -12.72 2.27
CA GLU A 64 2.14 -13.56 1.15
C GLU A 64 3.68 -13.63 1.02
N ALA A 65 4.37 -12.49 1.12
CA ALA A 65 5.83 -12.45 1.08
C ALA A 65 6.46 -13.29 2.21
N ALA A 66 5.91 -13.19 3.41
CA ALA A 66 6.43 -13.94 4.54
C ALA A 66 6.05 -15.43 4.49
N ASP A 67 4.91 -15.81 3.91
CA ASP A 67 4.58 -17.22 3.68
C ASP A 67 5.54 -17.85 2.66
N VAL A 68 5.95 -17.10 1.63
CA VAL A 68 7.00 -17.54 0.69
C VAL A 68 8.32 -17.79 1.42
N LEU A 69 8.68 -16.92 2.38
CA LEU A 69 9.88 -17.08 3.19
C LEU A 69 9.84 -18.32 4.09
N LEU A 70 8.69 -18.57 4.70
CA LEU A 70 8.50 -19.67 5.65
C LEU A 70 8.27 -21.02 4.95
N ARG A 71 7.99 -21.02 3.64
CA ARG A 71 7.82 -22.24 2.85
C ARG A 71 9.18 -22.91 2.63
N SER A 72 9.22 -24.22 2.87
CA SER A 72 10.40 -25.04 2.56
C SER A 72 10.20 -25.77 1.21
N PRO A 73 11.22 -25.79 0.33
CA PRO A 73 12.49 -25.06 0.42
C PRO A 73 12.28 -23.54 0.26
N ASN A 74 13.11 -22.76 0.94
CA ASN A 74 13.06 -21.30 0.86
C ASN A 74 13.50 -20.83 -0.54
N ASP A 75 12.69 -19.99 -1.18
CA ASP A 75 13.01 -19.39 -2.47
C ASP A 75 13.26 -17.88 -2.29
N PRO A 76 14.53 -17.44 -2.21
CA PRO A 76 14.85 -16.03 -2.00
C PRO A 76 14.43 -15.15 -3.18
N ALA A 77 14.41 -15.69 -4.41
CA ALA A 77 13.98 -14.93 -5.59
C ALA A 77 12.46 -14.71 -5.57
N ALA A 78 11.70 -15.72 -5.18
CA ALA A 78 10.26 -15.58 -4.96
C ALA A 78 9.93 -14.62 -3.81
N PHE A 79 10.72 -14.66 -2.72
CA PHE A 79 10.59 -13.69 -1.63
C PHE A 79 10.86 -12.27 -2.11
N SER A 80 11.95 -12.02 -2.84
CA SER A 80 12.27 -10.69 -3.36
C SER A 80 11.14 -10.14 -4.23
N ALA A 81 10.61 -10.94 -5.16
CA ALA A 81 9.48 -10.53 -5.99
C ALA A 81 8.19 -10.27 -5.20
N ALA A 82 7.95 -11.03 -4.11
CA ALA A 82 6.82 -10.79 -3.22
C ALA A 82 7.01 -9.54 -2.36
N SER A 83 8.22 -9.31 -1.85
CA SER A 83 8.60 -8.14 -1.06
C SER A 83 8.52 -6.85 -1.88
N GLU A 84 8.91 -6.88 -3.17
CA GLU A 84 8.72 -5.76 -4.09
C GLU A 84 7.25 -5.41 -4.31
N ARG A 85 6.39 -6.42 -4.51
CA ARG A 85 4.94 -6.23 -4.61
C ARG A 85 4.35 -5.65 -3.32
N ALA A 86 4.74 -6.19 -2.17
CA ALA A 86 4.31 -5.69 -0.87
C ALA A 86 4.77 -4.24 -0.64
N SER A 87 6.03 -3.92 -0.95
CA SER A 87 6.59 -2.57 -0.84
C SER A 87 5.88 -1.58 -1.76
N GLY A 88 5.57 -1.99 -2.99
CA GLY A 88 4.78 -1.18 -3.93
C GLY A 88 3.36 -0.92 -3.44
N ALA A 89 2.71 -1.93 -2.85
CA ALA A 89 1.39 -1.78 -2.24
C ALA A 89 1.41 -0.85 -1.02
N ILE A 90 2.44 -0.96 -0.16
CA ILE A 90 2.64 -0.06 0.97
C ILE A 90 2.81 1.38 0.48
N ALA A 91 3.68 1.61 -0.50
CA ALA A 91 3.87 2.95 -1.07
C ALA A 91 2.58 3.52 -1.70
N SER A 92 1.81 2.67 -2.39
CA SER A 92 0.51 3.06 -2.93
C SER A 92 -0.50 3.40 -1.84
N ALA A 93 -0.55 2.61 -0.77
CA ALA A 93 -1.43 2.85 0.37
C ALA A 93 -1.05 4.15 1.08
N GLU A 94 0.23 4.42 1.32
CA GLU A 94 0.69 5.68 1.90
C GLU A 94 0.32 6.90 1.06
N GLY A 95 0.44 6.80 -0.27
CA GLY A 95 0.00 7.86 -1.19
C GLY A 95 -1.51 8.11 -1.15
N ARG A 96 -2.30 7.09 -0.83
CA ARG A 96 -3.76 7.18 -0.66
C ARG A 96 -4.19 7.64 0.72
N CYS A 97 -3.36 7.41 1.74
CA CYS A 97 -3.55 7.91 3.08
C CYS A 97 -3.21 9.40 3.16
N GLY A 98 -3.89 10.24 2.37
CA GLY A 98 -3.91 11.70 2.50
C GLY A 98 -4.87 12.08 3.62
N GLY A 99 -4.41 12.94 4.55
CA GLY A 99 -5.08 13.20 5.84
C GLY A 99 -6.60 13.42 5.73
N GLY A 100 -7.35 12.78 6.63
CA GLY A 100 -8.80 12.88 6.69
C GLY A 100 -9.28 14.30 7.01
N SER A 101 -10.50 14.61 6.56
CA SER A 101 -11.13 15.93 6.81
C SER A 101 -11.76 16.01 8.21
N SER A 102 -12.07 14.86 8.81
CA SER A 102 -12.64 14.72 10.16
C SER A 102 -11.64 14.17 11.17
N ALA A 103 -11.92 14.31 12.47
CA ALA A 103 -11.07 13.75 13.52
C ALA A 103 -11.00 12.20 13.47
N GLY A 104 -12.11 11.54 13.13
CA GLY A 104 -12.14 10.08 12.88
C GLY A 104 -11.34 9.71 11.63
N GLU A 105 -11.54 10.47 10.55
CA GLU A 105 -10.66 10.64 9.37
C GLU A 105 -9.17 10.51 9.70
N GLN A 106 -8.70 11.51 10.44
CA GLN A 106 -7.30 11.70 10.80
C GLN A 106 -6.78 10.54 11.63
N LYS A 107 -7.53 10.15 12.67
CA LYS A 107 -7.17 9.02 13.53
C LYS A 107 -7.06 7.71 12.74
N ALA A 108 -8.02 7.43 11.86
CA ALA A 108 -7.98 6.24 11.02
C ALA A 108 -6.77 6.23 10.08
N THR A 109 -6.47 7.38 9.44
CA THR A 109 -5.30 7.50 8.56
C THR A 109 -3.97 7.41 9.32
N GLU A 110 -3.92 7.90 10.55
CA GLU A 110 -2.74 7.82 11.42
C GLU A 110 -2.45 6.38 11.81
N GLU A 111 -3.47 5.65 12.28
CA GLU A 111 -3.35 4.23 12.64
C GLU A 111 -2.99 3.37 11.40
N ALA A 112 -3.58 3.67 10.24
CA ALA A 112 -3.25 3.00 8.98
C ALA A 112 -1.80 3.27 8.55
N ARG A 113 -1.31 4.51 8.64
CA ARG A 113 0.10 4.86 8.37
C ARG A 113 1.05 4.18 9.36
N ALA A 114 0.66 4.11 10.63
CA ALA A 114 1.42 3.41 11.65
C ALA A 114 1.50 1.91 11.35
N ALA A 115 0.43 1.29 10.83
CA ALA A 115 0.44 -0.09 10.35
C ALA A 115 1.35 -0.28 9.11
N LEU A 116 1.31 0.65 8.15
CA LEU A 116 2.16 0.64 6.95
C LEU A 116 3.66 0.76 7.28
N SER A 117 4.01 1.57 8.27
CA SER A 117 5.38 1.65 8.79
C SER A 117 5.84 0.33 9.41
N GLU A 118 5.00 -0.32 10.23
CA GLU A 118 5.29 -1.65 10.79
C GLU A 118 5.46 -2.72 9.70
N MET A 119 4.65 -2.68 8.64
CA MET A 119 4.79 -3.58 7.49
C MET A 119 6.14 -3.42 6.78
N ARG A 120 6.65 -2.18 6.63
CA ARG A 120 8.01 -1.95 6.09
C ARG A 120 9.10 -2.47 7.00
N GLY A 121 8.94 -2.28 8.31
CA GLY A 121 9.84 -2.84 9.31
C GLY A 121 9.92 -4.35 9.18
N LEU A 122 8.78 -5.03 9.10
CA LEU A 122 8.70 -6.48 8.89
C LEU A 122 9.39 -6.94 7.60
N LEU A 123 9.14 -6.27 6.46
CA LEU A 123 9.81 -6.63 5.20
C LEU A 123 11.33 -6.48 5.30
N SER A 124 11.81 -5.46 6.01
CA SER A 124 13.24 -5.25 6.28
C SER A 124 13.80 -6.34 7.21
N ASP A 125 13.06 -6.72 8.26
CA ASP A 125 13.45 -7.79 9.19
C ASP A 125 13.55 -9.14 8.46
N PHE A 126 12.60 -9.44 7.57
CA PHE A 126 12.63 -10.64 6.73
C PHE A 126 13.79 -10.63 5.72
N ALA A 127 14.07 -9.49 5.09
CA ALA A 127 15.22 -9.34 4.22
C ALA A 127 16.54 -9.53 4.99
N GLY A 128 16.63 -8.98 6.21
CA GLY A 128 17.78 -9.16 7.10
C GLY A 128 17.94 -10.62 7.57
N ALA A 129 16.83 -11.32 7.83
CA ALA A 129 16.86 -12.74 8.17
C ALA A 129 17.36 -13.60 7.00
N LEU A 130 16.99 -13.27 5.76
CA LEU A 130 17.50 -13.92 4.55
C LEU A 130 18.99 -13.69 4.32
N SER A 131 19.49 -12.49 4.61
CA SER A 131 20.92 -12.18 4.49
C SER A 131 21.76 -12.68 5.67
N GLY A 132 21.14 -13.27 6.69
CA GLY A 132 21.80 -13.77 7.90
C GLY A 132 22.23 -12.67 8.88
N SER A 133 21.78 -11.43 8.68
CA SER A 133 22.11 -10.27 9.52
C SER A 133 20.98 -9.88 10.49
N GLY A 134 19.85 -10.57 10.46
CA GLY A 134 18.66 -10.26 11.25
C GLY A 134 17.90 -11.50 11.73
N SER A 135 16.78 -11.27 12.42
CA SER A 135 15.89 -12.33 12.92
C SER A 135 14.44 -11.99 12.64
N ALA A 136 13.66 -13.00 12.23
CA ALA A 136 12.22 -12.91 12.05
C ALA A 136 11.42 -13.32 13.31
N SER A 137 12.07 -13.48 14.48
CA SER A 137 11.42 -13.95 15.71
C SER A 137 10.28 -13.04 16.20
N ASP A 138 10.38 -11.73 15.99
CA ASP A 138 9.33 -10.77 16.35
C ASP A 138 8.23 -10.61 15.29
N ALA A 139 8.36 -11.29 14.15
CA ALA A 139 7.40 -11.23 13.06
C ALA A 139 5.94 -11.52 13.48
N PRO A 140 5.64 -12.59 14.25
CA PRO A 140 4.26 -12.86 14.68
C PRO A 140 3.72 -11.75 15.59
N ARG A 141 4.54 -11.20 16.49
CA ARG A 141 4.12 -10.12 17.39
C ARG A 141 3.83 -8.82 16.63
N ARG A 142 4.68 -8.44 15.69
CA ARG A 142 4.47 -7.26 14.83
C ARG A 142 3.25 -7.42 13.93
N ARG A 143 2.98 -8.62 13.41
CA ARG A 143 1.76 -8.92 12.64
C ARG A 143 0.50 -8.66 13.46
N GLU A 144 0.47 -9.11 14.71
CA GLU A 144 -0.65 -8.86 15.62
C GLU A 144 -0.85 -7.35 15.82
N THR A 145 0.24 -6.59 16.05
CA THR A 145 0.18 -5.13 16.14
C THR A 145 -0.40 -4.48 14.88
N ILE A 146 -0.02 -4.94 13.69
CA ILE A 146 -0.55 -4.43 12.41
C ILE A 146 -2.06 -4.68 12.32
N VAL A 147 -2.51 -5.89 12.65
CA VAL A 147 -3.95 -6.24 12.62
C VAL A 147 -4.72 -5.38 13.61
N GLN A 148 -4.22 -5.21 14.84
CA GLN A 148 -4.85 -4.36 15.84
C GLN A 148 -4.98 -2.91 15.38
N ARG A 149 -3.93 -2.36 14.74
CA ARG A 149 -3.96 -1.00 14.17
C ARG A 149 -4.96 -0.86 13.03
N LEU A 150 -5.05 -1.84 12.13
CA LEU A 150 -6.05 -1.82 11.05
C LEU A 150 -7.49 -1.92 11.60
N VAL A 151 -7.71 -2.71 12.66
CA VAL A 151 -9.00 -2.78 13.36
C VAL A 151 -9.33 -1.45 14.04
N ALA A 152 -8.37 -0.82 14.71
CA ALA A 152 -8.54 0.50 15.33
C ALA A 152 -8.85 1.59 14.29
N ALA A 153 -8.15 1.58 13.17
CA ALA A 153 -8.42 2.48 12.05
C ALA A 153 -9.84 2.27 11.49
N ARG A 154 -10.28 1.03 11.32
CA ARG A 154 -11.65 0.71 10.88
C ARG A 154 -12.70 1.16 11.89
N ALA A 155 -12.43 1.04 13.19
CA ALA A 155 -13.32 1.54 14.23
C ALA A 155 -13.42 3.07 14.19
N ALA A 156 -12.30 3.76 13.95
CA ALA A 156 -12.26 5.22 13.85
C ALA A 156 -13.00 5.77 12.61
N LEU A 157 -13.14 5.00 11.53
CA LEU A 157 -13.98 5.40 10.39
C LEU A 157 -15.49 5.23 10.62
N ARG A 158 -15.90 4.45 11.62
CA ARG A 158 -17.31 4.15 11.90
C ARG A 158 -17.93 4.99 13.02
N GLY A 159 -17.10 5.67 13.81
CA GLY A 159 -17.51 6.52 14.93
C GLY A 159 -17.37 7.99 14.60
#